data_AF-A0A350H5Q8-F1
#
_entry.id   AF-A0A350H5Q8-F1
#
_cell.length_a   1.000
_cell.length_b   1.000
_cell.length_c   1.000
_cell.angle_alpha   90.00
_cell.angle_beta   90.00
_cell.angle_gamma   90.00
#
_symmetry.space_group_name_H-M   'P 1'
#
loop_
_entity.id
_entity.type
_entity.pdbx_description
1 polymer ?
#
loop_
_entity_poly.entity_id
_entity_poly.type
_entity_poly.pdbx_seq_one_letter_code
_entity_poly.pdbx_strand_id
1 'polypeptide(L)'
;MIGALYTECPNEKKAAGIVAVMFTAVYAVLIVIVYYTQCSTVVNEQLGEDVDRILNYSHMGLMFNLDMLGYGVMALATFFIGLTINVKNKKDKALKVLLLLHGGFFPGCFILPMTGLFLKSTGSKSSGGAFALVIWCLYFLPIGILSYLHFRKNGKGFYSL
;
A
#
# COMPACT_ATOMS: atom_id res chain seq x y z
N MET A 1 -4.15 10.08 3.64
CA MET A 1 -2.83 10.66 3.27
C MET A 1 -2.82 11.18 1.84
N ILE A 2 -2.98 10.32 0.82
CA ILE A 2 -2.86 10.70 -0.60
C ILE A 2 -3.77 11.88 -0.97
N GLY A 3 -5.05 11.85 -0.57
CA GLY A 3 -5.98 12.96 -0.83
C GLY A 3 -5.53 14.30 -0.25
N ALA A 4 -4.95 14.32 0.96
CA ALA A 4 -4.43 15.54 1.57
C ALA A 4 -3.16 16.07 0.87
N LEU A 5 -2.29 15.17 0.39
CA LEU A 5 -1.13 15.57 -0.41
C LEU A 5 -1.57 16.06 -1.81
N TYR A 6 -2.68 15.53 -2.34
CA TYR A 6 -3.26 15.99 -3.60
C TYR A 6 -3.80 17.42 -3.49
N THR A 7 -4.41 17.79 -2.36
CA THR A 7 -4.93 19.17 -2.17
C THR A 7 -3.83 20.23 -2.12
N GLU A 8 -2.63 19.89 -1.65
CA GLU A 8 -1.47 20.79 -1.67
C GLU A 8 -0.68 20.74 -3.00
N CYS A 9 -1.12 19.93 -3.97
CA CYS A 9 -0.41 19.71 -5.22
C CYS A 9 -0.42 20.97 -6.10
N PRO A 10 0.75 21.48 -6.56
CA PRO A 10 0.79 22.57 -7.52
C PRO A 10 0.19 22.15 -8.86
N ASN A 11 -0.37 23.10 -9.61
CA ASN A 11 -1.07 22.84 -10.87
C ASN A 11 -0.18 22.11 -11.90
N GLU A 12 1.11 22.44 -11.95
CA GLU A 12 2.10 21.80 -12.83
C GLU A 12 2.27 20.29 -12.58
N LYS A 13 1.96 19.82 -11.36
CA LYS A 13 2.10 18.41 -10.95
C LYS A 13 0.78 17.69 -10.76
N LYS A 14 -0.33 18.34 -11.12
CA LYS A 14 -1.68 17.85 -10.84
C LYS A 14 -2.00 16.54 -11.54
N ALA A 15 -1.43 16.31 -12.73
CA ALA A 15 -1.52 15.04 -13.43
C ALA A 15 -0.97 13.87 -12.59
N ALA A 16 0.23 14.01 -12.01
CA ALA A 16 0.80 13.00 -11.12
C ALA A 16 -0.06 12.79 -9.86
N GLY A 17 -0.60 13.88 -9.31
CA GLY A 17 -1.53 13.81 -8.18
C GLY A 17 -2.82 13.02 -8.49
N ILE A 18 -3.42 13.23 -9.66
CA ILE A 18 -4.61 12.49 -10.11
C ILE A 18 -4.28 11.00 -10.27
N VAL A 19 -3.16 10.67 -10.93
CA VAL A 19 -2.70 9.28 -11.09
C VAL A 19 -2.53 8.60 -9.73
N ALA A 20 -1.94 9.29 -8.75
CA ALA A 20 -1.81 8.78 -7.39
C ALA A 20 -3.16 8.47 -6.74
N VAL A 21 -4.16 9.36 -6.88
CA VAL A 21 -5.51 9.15 -6.36
C VAL A 21 -6.18 7.95 -7.04
N MET A 22 -6.07 7.82 -8.36
CA MET A 22 -6.62 6.70 -9.12
C MET A 22 -6.05 5.36 -8.65
N PHE A 23 -4.72 5.25 -8.53
CA PHE A 23 -4.09 4.04 -8.00
C PHE A 23 -4.51 3.77 -6.54
N THR A 24 -4.66 4.80 -5.72
CA THR A 24 -5.16 4.64 -4.35
C THR A 24 -6.57 4.04 -4.32
N ALA A 25 -7.46 4.47 -5.23
CA ALA A 25 -8.81 3.93 -5.33
C ALA A 25 -8.78 2.45 -5.73
N VAL A 26 -7.96 2.08 -6.72
CA VAL A 26 -7.79 0.68 -7.15
C VAL A 26 -7.24 -0.18 -6.00
N TYR A 27 -6.22 0.31 -5.29
CA TYR A 27 -5.68 -0.36 -4.10
C TYR A 27 -6.76 -0.60 -3.04
N ALA A 28 -7.55 0.42 -2.72
CA ALA A 28 -8.61 0.32 -1.71
C ALA A 28 -9.62 -0.79 -2.07
N VAL A 29 -10.03 -0.87 -3.34
CA VAL A 29 -10.95 -1.91 -3.82
C VAL A 29 -10.33 -3.31 -3.66
N LEU A 30 -9.08 -3.50 -4.08
CA LEU A 30 -8.41 -4.81 -4.00
C LEU A 30 -8.28 -5.31 -2.55
N ILE A 31 -7.82 -4.44 -1.65
CA ILE A 31 -7.68 -4.78 -0.22
C ILE A 31 -9.04 -5.07 0.42
N VAL A 32 -10.07 -4.27 0.11
CA VAL A 32 -11.41 -4.52 0.64
C VAL A 32 -11.91 -5.90 0.19
N ILE A 33 -11.70 -6.30 -1.06
CA ILE A 33 -12.07 -7.64 -1.55
C ILE A 33 -11.36 -8.73 -0.74
N VAL A 34 -10.04 -8.61 -0.54
CA VAL A 34 -9.25 -9.59 0.24
C VAL A 34 -9.77 -9.70 1.66
N TYR A 35 -9.84 -8.58 2.39
CA TYR A 35 -10.27 -8.57 3.79
C TYR A 35 -11.73 -8.99 3.96
N TYR A 36 -12.62 -8.51 3.09
CA TYR A 36 -14.02 -8.90 3.13
C TYR A 36 -14.17 -10.41 2.94
N THR A 37 -13.43 -11.02 2.00
CA THR A 37 -13.44 -12.47 1.80
C THR A 37 -12.88 -13.23 3.02
N GLN A 38 -11.80 -12.76 3.63
CA GLN A 38 -11.28 -13.39 4.85
C GLN A 38 -12.31 -13.34 5.99
N CYS A 39 -12.89 -12.16 6.23
CA CYS A 39 -13.81 -11.95 7.35
C CYS A 39 -15.20 -12.56 7.15
N SER A 40 -15.67 -12.70 5.91
CA SER A 40 -17.00 -13.25 5.60
C SER A 40 -16.97 -14.75 5.35
N THR A 41 -16.02 -15.25 4.56
CA THR A 41 -16.00 -16.64 4.11
C THR A 41 -15.00 -17.48 4.92
N VAL A 42 -13.72 -17.09 4.94
CA VAL A 42 -12.65 -17.92 5.51
C VAL A 42 -12.81 -18.13 7.02
N VAL A 43 -13.26 -17.10 7.75
CA VAL A 43 -13.45 -17.19 9.21
C VAL A 43 -14.73 -17.93 9.60
N ASN A 44 -15.79 -17.87 8.80
CA ASN A 44 -17.12 -18.39 9.20
C ASN A 44 -17.45 -19.77 8.62
N GLU A 45 -16.75 -20.22 7.59
CA GLU A 45 -17.01 -21.51 6.94
C GLU A 45 -15.89 -22.53 7.18
N GLN A 46 -16.27 -23.81 7.29
CA GLN A 46 -15.32 -24.92 7.17
C GLN A 46 -15.07 -25.18 5.69
N LEU A 47 -14.02 -24.56 5.16
CA LEU A 47 -13.63 -24.71 3.76
C LEU A 47 -13.03 -26.10 3.51
N GLY A 48 -13.40 -26.72 2.38
CA GLY A 48 -12.69 -27.88 1.87
C GLY A 48 -11.23 -27.54 1.51
N GLU A 49 -10.33 -28.52 1.54
CA GLU A 49 -8.88 -28.31 1.42
C GLU A 49 -8.47 -27.48 0.20
N ASP A 50 -9.06 -27.73 -0.97
CA ASP A 50 -8.75 -26.99 -2.19
C ASP A 50 -9.19 -25.52 -2.11
N VAL A 51 -10.34 -25.25 -1.51
CA VAL A 51 -10.89 -23.89 -1.34
C VAL A 51 -10.10 -23.14 -0.27
N ASP A 52 -9.77 -23.80 0.83
CA ASP A 52 -8.90 -23.25 1.89
C ASP A 52 -7.55 -22.84 1.30
N ARG A 53 -6.90 -23.68 0.50
CA ARG A 53 -5.62 -23.35 -0.14
C ARG A 53 -5.65 -22.09 -1.02
N ILE A 54 -6.79 -21.81 -1.67
CA ILE A 54 -6.94 -20.67 -2.58
C ILE A 54 -7.32 -19.39 -1.81
N LEU A 55 -8.27 -19.52 -0.89
CA LEU A 55 -8.88 -18.38 -0.21
C LEU A 55 -8.18 -18.00 1.08
N ASN A 56 -7.67 -18.95 1.85
CA ASN A 56 -7.05 -18.65 3.14
C ASN A 56 -5.68 -18.00 2.92
N TYR A 57 -5.55 -16.78 3.43
CA TYR A 57 -4.37 -15.94 3.24
C TYR A 57 -3.06 -16.60 3.71
N SER A 58 -3.16 -17.50 4.72
CA SER A 58 -2.00 -18.21 5.27
C SER A 58 -1.32 -19.17 4.30
N HIS A 59 -2.03 -19.62 3.25
CA HIS A 59 -1.46 -20.49 2.21
C HIS A 59 -0.75 -19.72 1.11
N MET A 60 -0.72 -18.39 1.16
CA MET A 60 -0.12 -17.57 0.10
C MET A 60 -0.71 -17.86 -1.31
N GLY A 61 -2.01 -18.21 -1.34
CA GLY A 61 -2.77 -18.52 -2.55
C GLY A 61 -3.30 -17.29 -3.29
N LEU A 62 -4.49 -17.39 -3.88
CA LEU A 62 -5.08 -16.32 -4.69
C LEU A 62 -5.26 -15.03 -3.89
N MET A 63 -5.77 -15.12 -2.66
CA MET A 63 -6.02 -13.94 -1.84
C MET A 63 -4.74 -13.19 -1.49
N PHE A 64 -3.63 -13.90 -1.27
CA PHE A 64 -2.32 -13.30 -1.08
C PHE A 64 -1.78 -12.65 -2.37
N ASN A 65 -1.97 -13.28 -3.53
CA ASN A 65 -1.56 -12.70 -4.81
C ASN A 65 -2.33 -11.41 -5.13
N LEU A 66 -3.63 -11.35 -4.81
CA LEU A 66 -4.44 -10.13 -4.95
C LEU A 66 -3.99 -9.03 -4.00
N ASP A 67 -3.61 -9.38 -2.77
CA ASP A 67 -3.06 -8.44 -1.80
C ASP A 67 -1.71 -7.86 -2.25
N MET A 68 -0.82 -8.71 -2.78
CA MET A 68 0.44 -8.28 -3.41
C MET A 68 0.22 -7.35 -4.59
N LEU A 69 -0.75 -7.65 -5.46
CA LEU A 69 -1.14 -6.75 -6.54
C LEU A 69 -1.61 -5.40 -5.98
N GLY A 70 -2.44 -5.43 -4.94
CA GLY A 70 -2.87 -4.25 -4.20
C GLY A 70 -1.67 -3.42 -3.72
N TYR A 71 -0.72 -4.03 -3.01
CA TYR A 71 0.47 -3.34 -2.55
C TYR A 71 1.34 -2.78 -3.67
N GLY A 72 1.44 -3.47 -4.80
CA GLY A 72 2.10 -2.93 -5.99
C GLY A 72 1.41 -1.66 -6.50
N VAL A 73 0.08 -1.68 -6.59
CA VAL A 73 -0.70 -0.50 -6.99
C VAL A 73 -0.55 0.65 -5.98
N MET A 74 -0.55 0.35 -4.68
CA MET A 74 -0.25 1.35 -3.66
C MET A 74 1.17 1.92 -3.79
N ALA A 75 2.16 1.10 -4.14
CA ALA A 75 3.53 1.57 -4.38
C ALA A 75 3.60 2.59 -5.52
N LEU A 76 2.84 2.37 -6.60
CA LEU A 76 2.66 3.37 -7.65
C LEU A 76 1.98 4.63 -7.11
N ALA A 77 0.90 4.51 -6.33
CA ALA A 77 0.22 5.64 -5.73
C ALA A 77 1.16 6.52 -4.89
N THR A 78 1.97 5.90 -4.03
CA THR A 78 2.96 6.61 -3.19
C THR A 78 4.08 7.23 -4.02
N PHE A 79 4.51 6.58 -5.10
CA PHE A 79 5.52 7.13 -5.99
C PHE A 79 5.03 8.42 -6.66
N PHE A 80 3.85 8.36 -7.29
CA PHE A 80 3.28 9.49 -8.00
C PHE A 80 2.95 10.65 -7.06
N ILE A 81 2.43 10.39 -5.85
CA ILE A 81 2.22 11.47 -4.88
C ILE A 81 3.55 12.04 -4.36
N GLY A 82 4.60 11.24 -4.24
CA GLY A 82 5.93 11.70 -3.85
C GLY A 82 6.51 12.74 -4.84
N LEU A 83 6.16 12.63 -6.12
CA LEU A 83 6.56 13.61 -7.14
C LEU A 83 5.91 14.99 -6.91
N THR A 84 4.69 15.02 -6.37
CA THR A 84 3.93 16.26 -6.15
C THR A 84 4.46 17.09 -5.00
N ILE A 85 5.09 16.46 -4.00
CA ILE A 85 5.60 17.13 -2.79
C ILE A 85 6.60 18.24 -3.17
N ASN A 86 6.28 19.45 -2.69
CA ASN A 86 7.19 20.60 -2.72
C ASN A 86 8.01 20.63 -1.43
N VAL A 87 9.33 20.48 -1.57
CA VAL A 87 10.23 20.30 -0.43
C VAL A 87 10.58 21.66 0.17
N LYS A 88 9.99 22.00 1.33
CA LYS A 88 10.30 23.25 2.05
C LYS A 88 11.27 23.04 3.20
N ASN A 89 11.36 21.82 3.72
CA ASN A 89 12.21 21.49 4.87
C ASN A 89 12.76 20.06 4.83
N LYS A 90 13.66 19.74 5.78
CA LYS A 90 14.30 18.41 5.88
C LYS A 90 13.31 17.25 6.07
N LYS A 91 12.18 17.47 6.76
CA LYS A 91 11.14 16.45 6.98
C LYS A 91 10.36 16.18 5.70
N ASP A 92 10.03 17.22 4.93
CA ASP A 92 9.38 17.08 3.62
C ASP A 92 10.29 16.33 2.64
N LYS A 93 11.60 16.59 2.70
CA LYS A 93 12.59 15.86 1.91
C LYS A 93 12.61 14.38 2.29
N ALA A 94 12.62 14.06 3.58
CA ALA A 94 12.58 12.68 4.07
C ALA A 94 11.28 11.97 3.64
N LEU A 95 10.13 12.63 3.80
CA LEU A 95 8.82 12.10 3.39
C LEU A 95 8.80 11.81 1.89
N LYS A 96 9.26 12.76 1.07
CA LYS A 96 9.36 12.59 -0.38
C LYS A 96 10.24 11.41 -0.76
N VAL A 97 11.43 11.30 -0.15
CA VAL A 97 12.36 10.20 -0.45
C VAL A 97 11.75 8.85 -0.07
N LEU A 98 11.12 8.73 1.09
CA LEU A 98 10.43 7.49 1.49
C LEU A 98 9.32 7.11 0.50
N LEU A 99 8.48 8.07 0.10
CA LEU A 99 7.39 7.82 -0.85
C LEU A 99 7.90 7.38 -2.24
N LEU A 100 9.02 7.97 -2.70
CA LEU A 100 9.65 7.59 -3.97
C LEU A 100 10.32 6.22 -3.89
N LEU A 101 11.05 5.94 -2.79
CA LEU A 101 11.69 4.64 -2.58
C LEU A 101 10.65 3.51 -2.48
N HIS A 102 9.50 3.80 -1.87
CA HIS A 102 8.39 2.85 -1.79
C HIS A 102 7.89 2.42 -3.18
N GLY A 103 7.91 3.33 -4.16
CA GLY A 103 7.62 3.01 -5.56
C GLY A 103 8.49 1.89 -6.15
N GLY A 104 9.73 1.75 -5.65
CA GLY A 104 10.65 0.69 -6.06
C GLY A 104 10.19 -0.72 -5.68
N PHE A 105 9.20 -0.88 -4.79
CA PHE A 105 8.63 -2.19 -4.47
C PHE A 105 7.68 -2.72 -5.54
N PHE A 106 7.20 -1.87 -6.46
CA PHE A 106 6.22 -2.27 -7.48
C PHE A 106 6.65 -3.51 -8.30
N PRO A 107 7.88 -3.60 -8.86
CA PRO A 107 8.27 -4.78 -9.64
C PRO A 107 8.24 -6.06 -8.82
N GLY A 108 8.63 -6.00 -7.55
CA GLY A 108 8.58 -7.15 -6.64
C GLY A 108 7.15 -7.60 -6.40
N CYS A 109 6.27 -6.67 -6.00
CA CYS A 109 4.85 -6.95 -5.75
C CYS A 109 4.10 -7.43 -6.99
N PHE A 110 4.50 -6.98 -8.19
CA PHE A 110 3.82 -7.32 -9.44
C PHE A 110 4.34 -8.61 -10.08
N ILE A 111 5.67 -8.80 -10.15
CA ILE A 111 6.29 -9.90 -10.89
C ILE A 111 6.37 -11.17 -10.03
N LEU A 112 6.70 -11.06 -8.73
CA LEU A 112 6.89 -12.25 -7.88
C LEU A 112 5.65 -13.16 -7.84
N PRO A 113 4.40 -12.66 -7.70
CA PRO A 113 3.21 -13.51 -7.77
C PRO A 113 3.08 -14.28 -9.09
N MET A 114 3.47 -13.67 -10.21
CA MET A 114 3.39 -14.28 -11.55
C MET A 114 4.39 -15.42 -11.74
N THR A 115 5.49 -15.45 -10.98
CA THR A 115 6.47 -16.54 -11.05
C THR A 115 5.99 -17.83 -10.38
N GLY A 116 4.87 -17.79 -9.64
CA GLY A 116 4.35 -18.93 -8.89
C GLY A 116 5.22 -19.34 -7.70
N LEU A 117 6.22 -18.53 -7.32
CA LEU A 117 7.10 -18.80 -6.16
C LEU A 117 6.31 -18.99 -4.86
N PHE A 118 5.24 -18.20 -4.65
CA PHE A 118 4.40 -18.30 -3.46
C PHE A 118 3.54 -19.59 -3.43
N LEU A 119 3.05 -20.03 -4.59
CA LEU A 119 2.30 -21.29 -4.72
C LEU A 119 3.17 -22.53 -4.51
N LYS A 120 4.47 -22.46 -4.77
CA LYS A 120 5.38 -23.61 -4.52
C LYS A 120 5.70 -23.82 -3.04
N SER A 121 5.46 -22.82 -2.20
CA SER A 121 5.62 -22.91 -0.73
C SER A 121 4.36 -23.38 0.01
N THR A 122 3.26 -23.70 -0.69
CA THR A 122 1.97 -24.12 -0.09
C THR A 122 2.00 -25.50 0.58
N GLY A 123 3.12 -26.23 0.58
CA GLY A 123 3.25 -27.54 1.23
C GLY A 123 3.29 -27.47 2.76
N SER A 124 3.50 -26.28 3.35
CA SER A 124 3.47 -26.06 4.79
C SER A 124 2.85 -24.70 5.11
N LYS A 125 2.05 -24.62 6.19
CA LYS A 125 1.53 -23.35 6.73
C LYS A 125 2.71 -22.41 6.97
N SER A 126 2.88 -21.43 6.09
CA SER A 126 4.01 -20.51 6.11
C SER A 126 3.58 -19.21 6.76
N SER A 127 4.21 -18.85 7.88
CA SER A 127 4.08 -17.52 8.51
C SER A 127 4.69 -16.39 7.68
N GLY A 128 5.20 -16.66 6.47
CA GLY A 128 5.88 -15.69 5.62
C GLY A 128 5.00 -14.50 5.22
N GLY A 129 3.73 -14.74 4.90
CA GLY A 129 2.78 -13.67 4.54
C GLY A 129 2.51 -12.69 5.69
N ALA A 130 2.36 -13.20 6.91
CA ALA A 130 2.17 -12.37 8.10
C ALA A 130 3.43 -11.55 8.43
N PHE A 131 4.61 -12.16 8.29
CA PHE A 131 5.89 -11.48 8.53
C PHE A 131 6.13 -10.34 7.52
N ALA A 132 5.81 -10.56 6.24
CA ALA A 132 5.88 -9.51 5.22
C ALA A 132 4.97 -8.32 5.54
N LEU A 133 3.74 -8.56 6.04
CA LEU A 133 2.82 -7.51 6.47
C LEU A 133 3.39 -6.68 7.63
N VAL A 134 4.04 -7.32 8.61
CA VAL A 134 4.64 -6.62 9.75
C VAL A 134 5.78 -5.71 9.29
N ILE A 135 6.67 -6.20 8.41
CA ILE A 135 7.73 -5.39 7.81
C ILE A 135 7.13 -4.18 7.06
N TRP A 136 6.06 -4.42 6.32
CA TRP A 136 5.35 -3.39 5.59
C TRP A 136 4.79 -2.32 6.52
N CYS A 137 4.12 -2.71 7.61
CA CYS A 137 3.63 -1.81 8.64
C CYS A 137 4.76 -0.97 9.27
N LEU A 138 5.91 -1.59 9.58
CA LEU A 138 7.07 -0.88 10.12
C LEU A 138 7.61 0.17 9.14
N TYR A 139 7.56 -0.09 7.84
CA TYR A 139 7.96 0.87 6.81
C TYR A 139 6.96 2.03 6.67
N PHE A 140 5.66 1.78 6.79
CA PHE A 140 4.62 2.80 6.67
C PHE A 140 4.47 3.70 7.90
N LEU A 141 4.87 3.22 9.08
CA LEU A 141 4.85 3.98 10.32
C LEU A 141 5.60 5.32 10.21
N PRO A 142 6.88 5.40 9.77
CA PRO A 142 7.57 6.67 9.61
C PRO A 142 6.94 7.56 8.53
N ILE A 143 6.36 6.99 7.46
CA ILE A 143 5.64 7.76 6.43
C ILE A 143 4.42 8.44 7.03
N GLY A 144 3.64 7.71 7.84
CA GLY A 144 2.49 8.25 8.55
C GLY A 144 2.86 9.39 9.50
N ILE A 145 3.89 9.20 10.33
CA ILE A 145 4.38 10.22 11.25
C ILE A 145 4.86 11.47 10.51
N LEU A 146 5.68 11.31 9.46
CA LEU A 146 6.19 12.44 8.69
C LEU A 146 5.07 13.18 7.95
N SER A 147 4.09 12.46 7.41
CA SER A 147 2.90 13.06 6.79
C SER A 147 2.11 13.89 7.80
N TYR A 148 1.85 13.35 8.99
CA TYR A 148 1.18 14.09 10.06
C TYR A 148 1.95 15.35 10.45
N LEU A 149 3.28 15.25 10.61
CA LEU A 149 4.13 16.39 10.95
C LEU A 149 4.18 17.45 9.84
N HIS A 150 4.13 17.03 8.57
CA HIS A 150 4.05 17.91 7.41
C HIS A 150 2.79 18.78 7.47
N PHE A 151 1.62 18.16 7.59
CA PHE A 151 0.33 18.86 7.66
C PHE A 151 0.15 19.67 8.94
N ARG A 152 0.60 19.18 10.10
CA ARG A 152 0.49 19.92 11.37
C ARG A 152 1.25 21.25 11.34
N LYS A 153 2.38 21.30 10.63
CA LYS A 153 3.18 22.52 10.48
C LYS A 153 2.51 23.50 9.52
N ASN A 154 1.94 23.02 8.41
CA ASN A 154 1.22 23.86 7.45
C ASN A 154 -0.13 24.38 8.02
N GLY A 155 -0.80 23.60 8.87
CA GLY A 155 -2.05 23.99 9.53
C GLY A 155 -1.91 25.10 10.58
N LYS A 156 -0.71 25.34 11.12
CA LYS A 156 -0.43 26.50 11.99
C LYS A 156 -0.39 27.84 11.24
N GLY A 157 -0.38 27.83 9.90
CA GLY A 157 -0.52 29.04 9.08
C GLY A 157 -1.96 29.44 8.77
N PHE A 158 -2.96 28.61 9.13
CA PHE A 158 -4.37 28.88 8.84
C PHE A 158 -5.10 29.64 9.97
N TYR A 159 -4.44 29.85 11.12
CA TYR A 159 -4.93 30.63 12.27
C TYR A 159 -4.21 31.99 12.42
N SER A 160 -3.58 32.50 11.36
CA SER A 160 -2.93 33.82 11.36
C SER A 160 -3.39 34.73 10.21
N LEU A 161 -4.61 34.52 9.73
CA LEU A 161 -5.38 35.44 8.89
C LEU A 161 -6.67 35.78 9.63
#